data_AF-A0A355ETV8-F1
#
_entry.id   AF-A0A355ETV8-F1
#
_cell.length_a   1.000
_cell.length_b   1.000
_cell.length_c   1.000
_cell.angle_alpha   90.00
_cell.angle_beta   90.00
_cell.angle_gamma   90.00
#
_symmetry.space_group_name_H-M   'P 1'
#
loop_
_entity.id
_entity.type
_entity.pdbx_description
1 polymer ?
#
loop_
_entity_poly.entity_id
_entity_poly.type
_entity_poly.pdbx_seq_one_letter_code
_entity_poly.pdbx_strand_id
1 'polypeptide(L)'
;MREHGKASDSELPTVSRRGFLGGAGALAGGLAATGLVGGASPAGAEVCGLEWGPRVDLTGLKENFAPQEVKQFTIPAGGIDHLGLHSTDVFTIPGMGEFSVDFSGYFRVARAHPSTFDWAAAEVRVNIVDLRLFGRNEALGEIAVRLNPDILSSGQIFATKPREDGNSVAEEPKACRIATAAVFELRKLGLSVFNKEPILLMNEHITRVPPVDDPSGHALLFRLPLYNLQDPKGEPVAYLTSLRYGADHYLTEGEVRTIKERS
;
A
#
# COMPACT_ATOMS: atom_id res chain seq x y z
N MET A 1 -9.17 0.46 63.16
CA MET A 1 -8.22 -0.64 62.91
C MET A 1 -7.74 -0.48 61.47
N ARG A 2 -6.53 0.06 61.30
CA ARG A 2 -5.31 -0.61 60.78
C ARG A 2 -5.44 -0.98 59.29
N GLU A 3 -4.90 -0.18 58.39
CA GLU A 3 -3.48 0.00 57.99
C GLU A 3 -2.98 -0.98 56.91
N HIS A 4 -2.24 -0.40 55.96
CA HIS A 4 -1.30 -0.98 54.98
C HIS A 4 -1.91 -1.83 53.85
N GLY A 5 -1.60 -1.66 52.57
CA GLY A 5 -0.45 -1.03 51.92
C GLY A 5 0.30 -2.09 51.10
N LYS A 6 0.45 -1.89 49.78
CA LYS A 6 1.68 -2.15 49.02
C LYS A 6 1.49 -1.92 47.52
N ALA A 7 2.32 -1.01 47.00
CA ALA A 7 2.71 -0.94 45.60
C ALA A 7 3.66 -2.11 45.28
N SER A 8 3.64 -2.59 44.04
CA SER A 8 4.69 -3.44 43.47
C SER A 8 5.20 -2.82 42.18
N ASP A 9 6.35 -2.17 42.30
CA ASP A 9 7.33 -2.02 41.23
C ASP A 9 7.98 -3.37 40.90
N SER A 10 8.19 -3.64 39.62
CA SER A 10 9.19 -4.59 39.10
C SER A 10 9.46 -4.24 37.65
N GLU A 11 10.47 -3.42 37.38
CA GLU A 11 11.85 -3.80 36.99
C GLU A 11 12.01 -3.99 35.47
N LEU A 12 12.59 -2.94 34.87
CA LEU A 12 13.12 -2.93 33.50
C LEU A 12 14.44 -3.70 33.44
N PRO A 13 14.70 -4.52 32.40
CA PRO A 13 15.98 -5.17 32.25
C PRO A 13 17.10 -4.19 31.87
N THR A 14 18.20 -4.34 32.58
CA THR A 14 19.45 -3.58 32.49
C THR A 14 20.25 -3.95 31.24
N VAL A 15 20.73 -2.92 30.55
CA VAL A 15 21.66 -3.02 29.41
C VAL A 15 23.06 -3.39 29.91
N SER A 16 23.52 -4.59 29.56
CA SER A 16 24.90 -5.02 29.80
C SER A 16 25.81 -4.54 28.68
N ARG A 17 26.65 -3.54 28.98
CA ARG A 17 27.83 -3.15 28.18
C ARG A 17 29.06 -3.90 28.69
N ARG A 18 29.52 -4.89 27.93
CA ARG A 18 30.93 -5.35 27.86
C ARG A 18 31.21 -5.48 26.36
N GLY A 19 32.16 -4.77 25.75
CA GLY A 19 33.53 -4.59 26.18
C GLY A 19 34.37 -5.72 25.59
N PHE A 20 34.73 -5.61 24.30
CA PHE A 20 35.80 -6.42 23.72
C PHE A 20 36.66 -5.56 22.78
N LEU A 21 37.87 -5.29 23.26
CA LEU A 21 39.00 -4.76 22.50
C LEU A 21 39.75 -5.94 21.87
N GLY A 22 40.34 -5.71 20.71
CA GLY A 22 41.57 -6.39 20.29
C GLY A 22 41.46 -7.16 18.97
N GLY A 23 42.30 -6.77 18.00
CA GLY A 23 42.56 -7.59 16.83
C GLY A 23 43.01 -6.82 15.60
N ALA A 24 44.15 -6.12 15.69
CA ALA A 24 44.85 -5.65 14.50
C ALA A 24 45.41 -6.86 13.72
N GLY A 25 45.11 -6.90 12.42
CA GLY A 25 45.64 -7.89 11.49
C GLY A 25 45.73 -7.28 10.10
N ALA A 26 46.90 -6.74 9.77
CA ALA A 26 47.25 -6.28 8.43
C ALA A 26 47.49 -7.50 7.53
N LEU A 27 46.87 -7.51 6.34
CA LEU A 27 47.37 -8.28 5.20
C LEU A 27 47.28 -7.40 3.95
N ALA A 28 48.46 -7.04 3.47
CA ALA A 28 48.70 -6.48 2.16
C ALA A 28 48.63 -7.59 1.09
N GLY A 29 48.20 -7.23 -0.12
CA GLY A 29 48.52 -7.99 -1.32
C GLY A 29 47.46 -7.95 -2.41
N GLY A 30 47.84 -7.46 -3.59
CA GLY A 30 47.35 -8.01 -4.86
C GLY A 30 46.46 -7.12 -5.69
N LEU A 31 47.08 -6.21 -6.45
CA LEU A 31 46.56 -5.70 -7.72
C LEU A 31 46.32 -6.87 -8.69
N ALA A 32 45.10 -6.97 -9.22
CA ALA A 32 44.85 -7.59 -10.52
C ALA A 32 43.63 -6.92 -11.16
N ALA A 33 43.90 -5.98 -12.07
CA ALA A 33 42.92 -5.43 -12.97
C ALA A 33 42.64 -6.44 -14.08
N THR A 34 41.40 -6.89 -14.19
CA THR A 34 40.91 -7.63 -15.36
C THR A 34 39.53 -7.12 -15.76
N GLY A 35 39.52 -6.39 -16.88
CA GLY A 35 38.53 -6.54 -17.94
C GLY A 35 37.08 -6.17 -17.63
N LEU A 36 36.77 -4.87 -17.73
CA LEU A 36 35.44 -4.38 -18.08
C LEU A 36 35.10 -4.84 -19.51
N VAL A 37 34.24 -5.85 -19.65
CA VAL A 37 33.50 -6.09 -20.90
C VAL A 37 32.13 -5.44 -20.72
N GLY A 38 31.96 -4.28 -21.33
CA GLY A 38 30.70 -3.57 -21.41
C GLY A 38 29.69 -4.36 -22.23
N GLY A 39 28.72 -4.96 -21.54
CA GLY A 39 27.43 -5.32 -22.13
C GLY A 39 26.53 -4.10 -22.05
N ALA A 40 26.31 -3.44 -23.18
CA ALA A 40 25.31 -2.40 -23.31
C ALA A 40 23.91 -3.03 -23.10
N SER A 41 23.28 -2.74 -21.97
CA SER A 41 21.84 -2.93 -21.82
C SER A 41 21.12 -1.96 -22.77
N PRO A 42 20.12 -2.41 -23.54
CA PRO A 42 19.36 -1.50 -24.39
C PRO A 42 18.56 -0.56 -23.49
N ALA A 43 18.59 0.72 -23.85
CA ALA A 43 17.83 1.79 -23.22
C ALA A 43 16.33 1.47 -23.21
N GLY A 44 15.84 0.95 -22.09
CA GLY A 44 14.43 1.03 -21.71
C GLY A 44 14.20 2.40 -21.09
N ALA A 45 13.18 3.11 -21.54
CA ALA A 45 12.82 4.44 -21.07
C ALA A 45 12.93 4.54 -19.54
N GLU A 46 13.81 5.41 -19.05
CA GLU A 46 13.83 5.80 -17.65
C GLU A 46 12.49 6.46 -17.34
N VAL A 47 11.60 5.72 -16.69
CA VAL A 47 10.45 6.32 -16.01
C VAL A 47 11.04 7.06 -14.81
N CYS A 48 11.29 8.35 -14.98
CA CYS A 48 11.70 9.25 -13.91
C CYS A 48 10.52 9.45 -12.95
N GLY A 49 10.23 8.44 -12.13
CA GLY A 49 9.16 8.44 -11.13
C GLY A 49 9.67 7.88 -9.80
N LEU A 50 9.20 8.45 -8.70
CA LEU A 50 9.52 7.97 -7.37
C LEU A 50 8.86 6.60 -7.16
N GLU A 51 9.59 5.60 -6.67
CA GLU A 51 9.05 4.27 -6.39
C GLU A 51 8.96 4.04 -4.88
N TRP A 52 7.76 3.75 -4.37
CA TRP A 52 7.54 3.43 -2.95
C TRP A 52 7.61 1.93 -2.64
N GLY A 53 8.02 1.12 -3.61
CA GLY A 53 8.18 -0.32 -3.45
C GLY A 53 8.51 -1.01 -4.78
N PRO A 54 8.57 -2.35 -4.78
CA PRO A 54 8.97 -3.11 -5.96
C PRO A 54 7.94 -3.04 -7.09
N ARG A 55 8.42 -2.81 -8.30
CA ARG A 55 7.61 -2.86 -9.52
C ARG A 55 7.21 -4.30 -9.88
N VAL A 56 5.96 -4.46 -10.26
CA VAL A 56 5.42 -5.67 -10.89
C VAL A 56 5.57 -5.53 -12.39
N ASP A 57 6.18 -6.53 -13.05
CA ASP A 57 6.18 -6.61 -14.50
C ASP A 57 4.77 -6.94 -15.00
N LEU A 58 4.22 -6.04 -15.82
CA LEU A 58 2.87 -6.18 -16.37
C LEU A 58 2.84 -7.06 -17.63
N THR A 59 4.01 -7.39 -18.18
CA THR A 59 4.14 -8.14 -19.43
C THR A 59 3.52 -9.52 -19.29
N GLY A 60 2.55 -9.84 -20.15
CA GLY A 60 1.88 -11.14 -20.16
C GLY A 60 0.90 -11.37 -19.01
N LEU A 61 0.68 -10.39 -18.12
CA LEU A 61 -0.39 -10.49 -17.13
C LEU A 61 -1.76 -10.38 -17.80
N LYS A 62 -2.65 -11.31 -17.46
CA LYS A 62 -4.04 -11.30 -17.93
C LYS A 62 -4.86 -10.31 -17.10
N GLU A 63 -5.74 -9.57 -17.78
CA GLU A 63 -6.78 -8.76 -17.13
C GLU A 63 -7.91 -9.68 -16.63
N ASN A 64 -8.26 -9.58 -15.34
CA ASN A 64 -9.26 -10.39 -14.66
C ASN A 64 -10.50 -9.52 -14.37
N PHE A 65 -11.59 -9.83 -15.05
CA PHE A 65 -12.92 -9.23 -14.87
C PHE A 65 -13.91 -10.26 -14.35
N ALA A 66 -15.08 -9.81 -13.88
CA ALA A 66 -16.16 -10.69 -13.48
C ALA A 66 -16.64 -11.61 -14.63
N PRO A 67 -17.08 -12.84 -14.31
CA PRO A 67 -17.00 -13.48 -12.99
C PRO A 67 -15.61 -14.06 -12.69
N GLN A 68 -15.17 -13.99 -11.44
CA GLN A 68 -14.01 -14.73 -10.93
C GLN A 68 -14.40 -15.46 -9.65
N GLU A 69 -13.97 -16.71 -9.50
CA GLU A 69 -14.13 -17.45 -8.25
C GLU A 69 -12.92 -17.18 -7.35
N VAL A 70 -13.15 -16.59 -6.17
CA VAL A 70 -12.09 -16.34 -5.18
C VAL A 70 -12.20 -17.33 -4.03
N LYS A 71 -11.31 -18.32 -4.03
CA LYS A 71 -11.28 -19.37 -3.01
C LYS A 71 -10.48 -18.94 -1.78
N GLN A 72 -10.97 -19.33 -0.60
CA GLN A 72 -10.21 -19.14 0.63
C GLN A 72 -8.92 -19.96 0.61
N PHE A 73 -7.89 -19.41 1.25
CA PHE A 73 -6.58 -20.04 1.44
C PHE A 73 -5.96 -20.56 0.13
N THR A 74 -6.24 -19.88 -0.97
CA THR A 74 -5.75 -20.23 -2.31
C THR A 74 -5.02 -19.03 -2.89
N ILE A 75 -3.83 -19.28 -3.45
CA ILE A 75 -3.03 -18.26 -4.11
C ILE A 75 -3.27 -18.33 -5.62
N PRO A 76 -3.85 -17.29 -6.26
CA PRO A 76 -4.02 -17.26 -7.70
C PRO A 76 -2.68 -17.02 -8.42
N ALA A 77 -2.63 -17.38 -9.70
CA ALA A 77 -1.54 -16.95 -10.60
C ALA A 77 -1.53 -15.42 -10.76
N GLY A 78 -0.42 -14.87 -11.27
CA GLY A 78 -0.32 -13.43 -11.55
C GLY A 78 -1.38 -12.94 -12.52
N GLY A 79 -1.79 -11.67 -12.38
CA GLY A 79 -2.84 -11.07 -13.19
C GLY A 79 -3.15 -9.64 -12.75
N ILE A 80 -4.03 -8.96 -13.48
CA ILE A 80 -4.48 -7.60 -13.18
C ILE A 80 -5.96 -7.67 -12.82
N ASP A 81 -6.29 -7.46 -11.55
CA ASP A 81 -7.66 -7.57 -11.07
C ASP A 81 -8.38 -6.23 -11.19
N HIS A 82 -9.61 -6.25 -11.70
CA HIS A 82 -10.51 -5.09 -11.76
C HIS A 82 -11.57 -5.23 -10.69
N LEU A 83 -11.45 -4.43 -9.64
CA LEU A 83 -12.25 -4.58 -8.43
C LEU A 83 -13.00 -3.29 -8.13
N GLY A 84 -14.24 -3.43 -7.64
CA GLY A 84 -14.95 -2.34 -7.01
C GLY A 84 -14.25 -1.93 -5.71
N LEU A 85 -14.31 -0.64 -5.39
CA LEU A 85 -13.73 -0.10 -4.18
C LEU A 85 -14.66 0.97 -3.62
N HIS A 86 -14.92 0.88 -2.33
CA HIS A 86 -15.52 1.94 -1.54
C HIS A 86 -14.57 2.35 -0.42
N SER A 87 -14.64 3.61 -0.03
CA SER A 87 -13.92 4.12 1.14
C SER A 87 -14.68 5.22 1.85
N THR A 88 -14.38 5.42 3.12
CA THR A 88 -14.77 6.60 3.90
C THR A 88 -13.50 7.29 4.36
N ASP A 89 -13.30 8.50 3.86
CA ASP A 89 -12.11 9.30 4.08
C ASP A 89 -12.47 10.54 4.89
N VAL A 90 -11.63 10.91 5.85
CA VAL A 90 -11.80 12.11 6.68
C VAL A 90 -10.68 13.10 6.38
N PHE A 91 -11.07 14.29 5.93
CA PHE A 91 -10.16 15.39 5.63
C PHE A 91 -10.28 16.50 6.67
N THR A 92 -9.16 17.06 7.10
CA THR A 92 -9.11 18.34 7.82
C THR A 92 -8.53 19.40 6.91
N ILE A 93 -9.28 20.48 6.65
CA ILE A 93 -8.84 21.62 5.84
C ILE A 93 -8.71 22.84 6.77
N PRO A 94 -7.51 23.41 6.95
CA PRO A 94 -7.31 24.60 7.77
C PRO A 94 -8.26 25.73 7.38
N GLY A 95 -8.94 26.31 8.37
CA GLY A 95 -9.93 27.38 8.17
C GLY A 95 -11.32 26.92 7.71
N MET A 96 -11.51 25.66 7.32
CA MET A 96 -12.81 25.13 6.88
C MET A 96 -13.39 24.05 7.82
N GLY A 97 -12.54 23.26 8.48
CA GLY A 97 -12.96 22.23 9.44
C GLY A 97 -12.66 20.80 8.97
N GLU A 98 -13.44 19.86 9.48
CA GLU A 98 -13.32 18.42 9.19
C GLU A 98 -14.47 17.94 8.29
N PHE A 99 -14.16 17.06 7.34
CA PHE A 99 -15.09 16.56 6.34
C PHE A 99 -14.94 15.05 6.17
N SER A 100 -16.00 14.30 6.48
CA SER A 100 -16.11 12.88 6.12
C SER A 100 -16.75 12.76 4.74
N VAL A 101 -16.17 11.93 3.87
CA VAL A 101 -16.63 11.72 2.51
C VAL A 101 -16.61 10.24 2.18
N ASP A 102 -17.76 9.73 1.74
CA ASP A 102 -17.86 8.38 1.20
C ASP A 102 -17.54 8.41 -0.30
N PHE A 103 -16.65 7.50 -0.69
CA PHE A 103 -16.17 7.32 -2.04
C PHE A 103 -16.58 5.96 -2.56
N SER A 104 -16.84 5.90 -3.87
CA SER A 104 -17.01 4.64 -4.60
C SER A 104 -16.43 4.73 -6.00
N GLY A 105 -16.00 3.59 -6.53
CA GLY A 105 -15.50 3.48 -7.89
C GLY A 105 -14.77 2.16 -8.08
N TYR A 106 -13.59 2.21 -8.69
CA TYR A 106 -12.79 1.01 -8.93
C TYR A 106 -11.30 1.26 -8.76
N PHE A 107 -10.57 0.17 -8.67
CA PHE A 107 -9.13 0.14 -8.78
C PHE A 107 -8.70 -1.07 -9.60
N ARG A 108 -7.51 -0.97 -10.20
CA ARG A 108 -6.83 -2.06 -10.87
C ARG A 108 -5.58 -2.39 -10.09
N VAL A 109 -5.45 -3.65 -9.69
CA VAL A 109 -4.28 -4.14 -8.96
C VAL A 109 -3.58 -5.23 -9.76
N ALA A 110 -2.35 -4.95 -10.17
CA ALA A 110 -1.48 -5.94 -10.78
C ALA A 110 -0.83 -6.77 -9.69
N ARG A 111 -0.91 -8.09 -9.79
CA ARG A 111 -0.25 -9.06 -8.93
C ARG A 111 0.82 -9.79 -9.72
N ALA A 112 2.04 -9.80 -9.19
CA ALA A 112 3.09 -10.65 -9.72
C ALA A 112 2.72 -12.14 -9.59
N HIS A 113 3.42 -13.00 -10.32
CA HIS A 113 3.37 -14.43 -10.03
C HIS A 113 3.87 -14.67 -8.60
N PRO A 114 3.19 -15.54 -7.82
CA PRO A 114 3.55 -15.75 -6.43
C PRO A 114 4.90 -16.48 -6.33
N SER A 115 5.60 -16.33 -5.19
CA SER A 115 6.82 -17.09 -4.90
C SER A 115 6.57 -18.62 -4.88
N THR A 116 5.38 -19.02 -4.46
CA THR A 116 4.87 -20.39 -4.44
C THR A 116 3.34 -20.36 -4.43
N PHE A 117 2.69 -21.45 -4.82
CA PHE A 117 1.24 -21.61 -4.71
C PHE A 117 0.78 -22.15 -3.35
N ASP A 118 1.71 -22.56 -2.50
CA ASP A 118 1.43 -22.91 -1.10
C ASP A 118 1.01 -21.64 -0.34
N TRP A 119 -0.26 -21.59 0.12
CA TRP A 119 -0.78 -20.47 0.88
C TRP A 119 0.13 -20.11 2.05
N ALA A 120 0.63 -21.07 2.81
CA ALA A 120 1.36 -20.78 4.03
C ALA A 120 2.70 -20.05 3.76
N ALA A 121 3.34 -20.29 2.62
CA ALA A 121 4.64 -19.74 2.25
C ALA A 121 4.60 -18.67 1.14
N ALA A 122 3.45 -18.48 0.48
CA ALA A 122 3.35 -17.56 -0.64
C ALA A 122 3.53 -16.10 -0.24
N GLU A 123 4.32 -15.40 -1.05
CA GLU A 123 4.42 -13.95 -1.08
C GLU A 123 4.00 -13.46 -2.47
N VAL A 124 3.26 -12.36 -2.51
CA VAL A 124 2.78 -11.77 -3.77
C VAL A 124 3.05 -10.27 -3.75
N ARG A 125 3.85 -9.77 -4.69
CA ARG A 125 4.03 -8.33 -4.90
C ARG A 125 2.86 -7.78 -5.69
N VAL A 126 2.43 -6.57 -5.35
CA VAL A 126 1.28 -5.92 -5.98
C VAL A 126 1.57 -4.47 -6.32
N ASN A 127 1.00 -3.97 -7.42
CA ASN A 127 0.97 -2.53 -7.73
C ASN A 127 -0.47 -2.11 -8.01
N ILE A 128 -0.91 -0.96 -7.48
CA ILE A 128 -2.15 -0.34 -7.95
C ILE A 128 -1.80 0.41 -9.24
N VAL A 129 -2.39 0.01 -10.35
CA VAL A 129 -2.07 0.52 -11.70
C VAL A 129 -3.14 1.46 -12.25
N ASP A 130 -4.31 1.50 -11.62
CA ASP A 130 -5.39 2.45 -11.90
C ASP A 130 -6.23 2.60 -10.63
N LEU A 131 -6.72 3.81 -10.36
CA LEU A 131 -7.61 4.11 -9.25
C LEU A 131 -8.53 5.23 -9.71
N ARG A 132 -9.84 5.03 -9.58
CA ARG A 132 -10.83 6.09 -9.77
C ARG A 132 -11.92 5.94 -8.75
N LEU A 133 -11.98 6.89 -7.83
CA LEU A 133 -13.05 6.98 -6.85
C LEU A 133 -13.73 8.35 -6.96
N PHE A 134 -15.03 8.37 -6.69
CA PHE A 134 -15.84 9.57 -6.69
C PHE A 134 -16.62 9.65 -5.39
N GLY A 135 -16.60 10.83 -4.77
CA GLY A 135 -17.32 11.14 -3.55
C GLY A 135 -17.93 12.52 -3.63
N ARG A 136 -18.87 12.81 -2.73
CA ARG A 136 -19.49 14.13 -2.64
C ARG A 136 -19.66 14.55 -1.19
N ASN A 137 -19.35 15.81 -0.92
CA ASN A 137 -19.63 16.47 0.34
C ASN A 137 -20.34 17.80 0.08
N GLU A 138 -21.24 18.22 0.97
CA GLU A 138 -22.02 19.46 0.80
C GLU A 138 -21.11 20.70 0.68
N ALA A 139 -20.11 20.79 1.55
CA ALA A 139 -19.17 21.91 1.59
C ALA A 139 -18.13 21.81 0.47
N LEU A 140 -17.55 20.63 0.24
CA LEU A 140 -16.45 20.42 -0.72
C LEU A 140 -16.89 20.15 -2.16
N GLY A 141 -18.17 19.85 -2.38
CA GLY A 141 -18.69 19.46 -3.69
C GLY A 141 -18.28 18.04 -4.07
N GLU A 142 -18.17 17.80 -5.38
CA GLU A 142 -17.66 16.54 -5.91
C GLU A 142 -16.14 16.46 -5.76
N ILE A 143 -15.68 15.30 -5.31
CA ILE A 143 -14.26 14.97 -5.13
C ILE A 143 -13.97 13.72 -5.95
N ALA A 144 -12.93 13.78 -6.78
CA ALA A 144 -12.41 12.61 -7.48
C ALA A 144 -11.05 12.21 -6.90
N VAL A 145 -10.78 10.92 -6.81
CA VAL A 145 -9.49 10.37 -6.38
C VAL A 145 -8.91 9.54 -7.51
N ARG A 146 -7.63 9.76 -7.79
CA ARG A 146 -6.85 8.99 -8.76
C ARG A 146 -5.44 8.73 -8.26
N LEU A 147 -4.70 7.86 -8.94
CA LEU A 147 -3.27 7.71 -8.67
C LEU A 147 -2.50 8.98 -9.06
N ASN A 148 -1.43 9.26 -8.31
CA ASN A 148 -0.38 10.15 -8.77
C ASN A 148 0.45 9.42 -9.86
N PRO A 149 0.48 9.89 -11.11
CA PRO A 149 1.18 9.19 -12.19
C PRO A 149 2.72 9.18 -12.02
N ASP A 150 3.27 10.08 -11.21
CA ASP A 150 4.71 10.23 -11.02
C ASP A 150 5.26 9.30 -9.93
N ILE A 151 4.39 8.58 -9.21
CA ILE A 151 4.75 7.75 -8.08
C ILE A 151 4.13 6.35 -8.20
N LEU A 152 4.98 5.32 -8.17
CA LEU A 152 4.52 3.94 -8.18
C LEU A 152 3.86 3.57 -6.84
N SER A 153 2.57 3.24 -6.88
CA SER A 153 1.85 2.68 -5.73
C SER A 153 2.07 1.17 -5.65
N SER A 154 2.78 0.72 -4.61
CA SER A 154 3.32 -0.63 -4.52
C SER A 154 3.08 -1.26 -3.15
N GLY A 155 2.94 -2.59 -3.13
CA GLY A 155 2.69 -3.34 -1.92
C GLY A 155 3.05 -4.81 -2.01
N GLN A 156 2.68 -5.54 -0.97
CA GLN A 156 2.92 -6.97 -0.84
C GLN A 156 1.83 -7.63 0.00
N ILE A 157 1.53 -8.88 -0.37
CA ILE A 157 0.80 -9.86 0.42
C ILE A 157 1.81 -10.84 1.02
N PHE A 158 1.79 -11.02 2.34
CA PHE A 158 2.79 -11.79 3.09
C PHE A 158 2.17 -12.42 4.35
N ALA A 159 2.87 -13.39 4.96
CA ALA A 159 2.45 -14.01 6.22
C ALA A 159 2.66 -13.05 7.41
N THR A 160 1.71 -12.98 8.35
CA THR A 160 1.77 -12.04 9.48
C THR A 160 2.71 -12.46 10.61
N LYS A 161 3.08 -13.74 10.69
CA LYS A 161 3.98 -14.28 11.71
C LYS A 161 5.19 -14.96 11.07
N PRO A 162 6.43 -14.60 11.46
CA PRO A 162 7.59 -15.45 11.18
C PRO A 162 7.42 -16.78 11.90
N ARG A 163 7.63 -17.90 11.21
CA ARG A 163 7.60 -19.23 11.84
C ARG A 163 8.85 -19.45 12.69
N GLU A 164 8.68 -19.59 13.99
CA GLU A 164 9.78 -19.97 14.91
C GLU A 164 9.95 -21.50 15.01
N ASP A 165 8.95 -22.28 14.62
CA ASP A 165 8.84 -23.72 14.89
C ASP A 165 8.72 -24.59 13.64
N GLY A 166 8.78 -24.00 12.44
CA GLY A 166 8.75 -24.72 11.17
C GLY A 166 7.40 -25.40 10.85
N ASN A 167 6.38 -25.24 11.70
CA ASN A 167 5.12 -25.97 11.53
C ASN A 167 4.07 -25.17 10.74
N SER A 168 3.75 -25.74 9.58
CA SER A 168 2.65 -25.54 8.65
C SER A 168 1.22 -25.35 9.17
N VAL A 169 0.78 -24.28 9.87
CA VAL A 169 -0.68 -24.02 9.87
C VAL A 169 -1.09 -23.55 8.47
N ALA A 170 -1.72 -24.44 7.71
CA ALA A 170 -2.04 -24.25 6.29
C ALA A 170 -3.04 -23.10 6.03
N GLU A 171 -3.81 -22.70 7.04
CA GLU A 171 -4.94 -21.77 6.93
C GLU A 171 -4.77 -20.52 7.80
N GLU A 172 -3.55 -20.00 7.93
CA GLU A 172 -3.33 -18.73 8.65
C GLU A 172 -3.65 -17.50 7.77
N PRO A 173 -4.32 -16.46 8.32
CA PRO A 173 -4.54 -15.22 7.59
C PRO A 173 -3.22 -14.53 7.22
N LYS A 174 -3.19 -13.95 6.02
CA LYS A 174 -2.11 -13.10 5.53
C LYS A 174 -2.39 -11.63 5.83
N ALA A 175 -1.35 -10.81 5.69
CA ALA A 175 -1.48 -9.36 5.60
C ALA A 175 -1.23 -8.89 4.17
N CYS A 176 -1.88 -7.80 3.80
CA CYS A 176 -1.62 -7.01 2.61
C CYS A 176 -1.28 -5.59 3.05
N ARG A 177 -0.19 -5.04 2.53
CA ARG A 177 0.17 -3.63 2.73
C ARG A 177 0.54 -2.99 1.42
N ILE A 178 -0.03 -1.83 1.12
CA ILE A 178 0.23 -1.09 -0.11
C ILE A 178 0.50 0.37 0.23
N ALA A 179 1.65 0.88 -0.21
CA ALA A 179 1.98 2.30 -0.17
C ALA A 179 1.37 2.99 -1.39
N THR A 180 0.39 3.86 -1.16
CA THR A 180 -0.44 4.45 -2.23
C THR A 180 -0.24 5.96 -2.36
N ALA A 181 0.04 6.39 -3.58
CA ALA A 181 0.16 7.79 -3.99
C ALA A 181 -1.13 8.24 -4.68
N ALA A 182 -1.86 9.14 -4.05
CA ALA A 182 -3.15 9.59 -4.53
C ALA A 182 -3.14 11.09 -4.85
N VAL A 183 -3.98 11.47 -5.80
CA VAL A 183 -4.39 12.85 -6.06
C VAL A 183 -5.88 12.96 -5.80
N PHE A 184 -6.25 13.92 -4.98
CA PHE A 184 -7.64 14.27 -4.66
C PHE A 184 -7.98 15.57 -5.38
N GLU A 185 -9.01 15.55 -6.22
CA GLU A 185 -9.48 16.69 -7.00
C GLU A 185 -10.71 17.30 -6.33
N LEU A 186 -10.52 18.39 -5.57
CA LEU A 186 -11.58 19.13 -4.90
C LEU A 186 -12.13 20.20 -5.84
N ARG A 187 -12.94 19.79 -6.81
CA ARG A 187 -13.35 20.62 -7.97
C ARG A 187 -14.02 21.94 -7.56
N LYS A 188 -14.88 21.93 -6.53
CA LYS A 188 -15.56 23.14 -6.03
C LYS A 188 -14.59 24.19 -5.46
N LEU A 189 -13.44 23.74 -4.96
CA LEU A 189 -12.38 24.60 -4.42
C LEU A 189 -11.33 24.99 -5.47
N GLY A 190 -11.43 24.47 -6.70
CA GLY A 190 -10.41 24.66 -7.73
C GLY A 190 -9.04 24.09 -7.32
N LEU A 191 -9.02 23.09 -6.45
CA LEU A 191 -7.81 22.59 -5.80
C LEU A 191 -7.60 21.10 -6.14
N SER A 192 -6.38 20.73 -6.47
CA SER A 192 -5.93 19.33 -6.52
C SER A 192 -4.84 19.14 -5.48
N VAL A 193 -4.98 18.14 -4.62
CA VAL A 193 -4.02 17.88 -3.55
C VAL A 193 -3.46 16.48 -3.63
N PHE A 194 -2.23 16.29 -3.18
CA PHE A 194 -1.54 14.98 -3.22
C PHE A 194 -0.71 14.75 -1.96
N ASN A 195 -0.46 13.49 -1.64
CA ASN A 195 0.40 13.08 -0.54
C ASN A 195 1.86 12.89 -0.99
N LYS A 196 2.81 13.38 -0.18
CA LYS A 196 4.26 13.12 -0.37
C LYS A 196 4.76 11.91 0.42
N GLU A 197 4.07 11.58 1.50
CA GLU A 197 4.25 10.37 2.28
C GLU A 197 3.17 9.37 1.88
N PRO A 198 3.45 8.05 1.84
CA PRO A 198 2.49 7.07 1.38
C PRO A 198 1.26 6.98 2.26
N ILE A 199 0.08 6.86 1.62
CA ILE A 199 -1.10 6.32 2.29
C ILE A 199 -0.85 4.81 2.41
N LEU A 200 -0.49 4.33 3.61
CA LEU A 200 -0.23 2.91 3.84
C LEU A 200 -1.57 2.18 4.05
N LEU A 201 -2.12 1.63 2.98
CA LEU A 201 -3.32 0.78 2.99
C LEU A 201 -2.98 -0.61 3.55
N MET A 202 -3.82 -1.12 4.45
CA MET A 202 -3.57 -2.32 5.24
C MET A 202 -4.83 -3.20 5.33
N ASN A 203 -4.67 -4.49 5.04
CA ASN A 203 -5.58 -5.56 5.45
C ASN A 203 -4.76 -6.58 6.22
N GLU A 204 -5.02 -6.80 7.51
CA GLU A 204 -4.14 -7.63 8.38
C GLU A 204 -4.61 -9.09 8.52
N HIS A 205 -5.81 -9.42 8.03
CA HIS A 205 -6.44 -10.73 8.22
C HIS A 205 -7.06 -11.29 6.94
N ILE A 206 -6.35 -11.20 5.81
CA ILE A 206 -6.88 -11.69 4.54
C ILE A 206 -6.82 -13.22 4.48
N THR A 207 -7.91 -13.84 4.05
CA THR A 207 -8.01 -15.28 3.79
C THR A 207 -8.22 -15.59 2.31
N ARG A 208 -8.24 -14.55 1.47
CA ARG A 208 -8.51 -14.61 0.03
C ARG A 208 -7.57 -13.65 -0.71
N VAL A 209 -7.18 -14.02 -1.92
CA VAL A 209 -6.40 -13.14 -2.82
C VAL A 209 -7.10 -13.10 -4.19
N PRO A 210 -7.53 -11.92 -4.68
CA PRO A 210 -7.63 -10.65 -3.93
C PRO A 210 -8.63 -10.76 -2.75
N PRO A 211 -8.55 -9.86 -1.74
CA PRO A 211 -9.42 -9.85 -0.58
C PRO A 211 -10.80 -9.25 -0.90
N VAL A 212 -11.52 -9.87 -1.85
CA VAL A 212 -12.88 -9.45 -2.24
C VAL A 212 -13.85 -9.60 -1.07
N ASP A 213 -14.82 -8.69 -1.01
CA ASP A 213 -15.85 -8.61 0.04
C ASP A 213 -15.27 -8.47 1.47
N ASP A 214 -14.04 -7.94 1.59
CA ASP A 214 -13.39 -7.65 2.87
C ASP A 214 -13.52 -6.16 3.23
N PRO A 215 -14.35 -5.81 4.22
CA PRO A 215 -14.53 -4.42 4.66
C PRO A 215 -13.50 -3.97 5.69
N SER A 216 -12.51 -4.81 6.05
CA SER A 216 -11.56 -4.53 7.12
C SER A 216 -10.36 -3.66 6.71
N GLY A 217 -10.34 -3.20 5.46
CA GLY A 217 -9.30 -2.33 4.92
C GLY A 217 -9.26 -1.00 5.67
N HIS A 218 -8.06 -0.59 6.05
CA HIS A 218 -7.82 0.71 6.67
C HIS A 218 -6.45 1.25 6.27
N ALA A 219 -6.25 2.55 6.42
CA ALA A 219 -4.92 3.13 6.30
C ALA A 219 -4.31 3.41 7.69
N LEU A 220 -3.01 3.15 7.84
CA LEU A 220 -2.26 3.64 8.99
C LEU A 220 -1.93 5.11 8.78
N LEU A 221 -2.76 5.97 9.34
CA LEU A 221 -2.67 7.41 9.24
C LEU A 221 -2.71 8.03 10.63
N PHE A 222 -1.84 9.00 10.89
CA PHE A 222 -1.99 9.89 12.04
C PHE A 222 -2.69 11.17 11.57
N ARG A 223 -1.98 11.97 10.79
CA ARG A 223 -2.45 13.19 10.14
C ARG A 223 -1.57 13.41 8.91
N LEU A 224 -1.95 12.81 7.79
CA LEU A 224 -1.14 12.81 6.58
C LEU A 224 -1.29 14.16 5.84
N PRO A 225 -0.21 14.94 5.65
CA PRO A 225 -0.28 16.22 4.93
C PRO A 225 -0.57 16.02 3.44
N LEU A 226 -1.49 16.84 2.92
CA LEU A 226 -1.82 16.93 1.51
C LEU A 226 -1.40 18.30 0.97
N TYR A 227 -0.63 18.27 -0.11
CA TYR A 227 -0.02 19.46 -0.72
C TYR A 227 -0.75 19.83 -2.00
N ASN A 228 -0.83 21.13 -2.29
CA ASN A 228 -1.37 21.59 -3.57
C ASN A 228 -0.51 21.08 -4.73
N LEU A 229 -1.11 20.42 -5.71
CA LEU A 229 -0.41 19.90 -6.88
C LEU A 229 0.26 21.01 -7.71
N GLN A 230 -0.32 22.22 -7.72
CA GLN A 230 0.23 23.38 -8.43
C GLN A 230 1.33 24.11 -7.63
N ASP A 231 1.41 23.86 -6.32
CA ASP A 231 2.48 24.36 -5.45
C ASP A 231 2.99 23.23 -4.54
N PRO A 232 3.72 22.26 -5.11
CA PRO A 232 4.15 21.08 -4.37
C PRO A 232 5.21 21.40 -3.32
N LYS A 233 5.80 22.60 -3.30
CA LYS A 233 6.80 23.01 -2.31
C LYS A 233 6.22 23.86 -1.18
N GLY A 234 4.97 24.31 -1.32
CA GLY A 234 4.25 25.05 -0.30
C GLY A 234 3.88 24.22 0.93
N GLU A 235 3.20 24.89 1.86
CA GLU A 235 2.66 24.28 3.07
C GLU A 235 1.50 23.31 2.76
N PRO A 236 1.23 22.31 3.62
CA PRO A 236 0.06 21.46 3.48
C PRO A 236 -1.23 22.28 3.52
N VAL A 237 -2.10 22.05 2.54
CA VAL A 237 -3.39 22.76 2.39
C VAL A 237 -4.56 21.95 2.93
N ALA A 238 -4.36 20.65 3.16
CA ALA A 238 -5.31 19.75 3.79
C ALA A 238 -4.55 18.60 4.50
N TYR A 239 -5.29 17.81 5.28
CA TYR A 239 -4.76 16.62 5.94
C TYR A 239 -5.76 15.48 5.79
N LEU A 240 -5.29 14.27 5.48
CA LEU A 240 -6.07 13.04 5.58
C LEU A 240 -5.85 12.46 6.98
N THR A 241 -6.92 12.36 7.77
CA THR A 241 -6.85 11.97 9.19
C THR A 241 -7.42 10.57 9.45
N SER A 242 -8.27 10.06 8.56
CA SER A 242 -8.77 8.69 8.60
C SER A 242 -9.10 8.22 7.19
N LEU A 243 -8.91 6.92 6.94
CA LEU A 243 -9.34 6.24 5.72
C LEU A 243 -9.65 4.79 6.07
N ARG A 244 -10.87 4.36 5.77
CA ARG A 244 -11.32 2.95 5.79
C ARG A 244 -11.84 2.58 4.41
N TYR A 245 -11.60 1.34 3.98
CA TYR A 245 -12.00 0.90 2.65
C TYR A 245 -12.40 -0.57 2.64
N GLY A 246 -13.17 -0.96 1.63
CA GLY A 246 -13.44 -2.35 1.31
C GLY A 246 -13.23 -2.60 -0.18
N ALA A 247 -12.51 -3.67 -0.50
CA ALA A 247 -12.50 -4.18 -1.86
C ALA A 247 -13.78 -4.98 -2.06
N ASP A 248 -14.58 -4.58 -3.05
CA ASP A 248 -15.86 -5.22 -3.35
C ASP A 248 -15.62 -6.48 -4.20
N HIS A 249 -16.49 -6.71 -5.19
CA HIS A 249 -16.41 -7.80 -6.14
C HIS A 249 -15.56 -7.42 -7.36
N TYR A 250 -15.20 -8.42 -8.16
CA TYR A 250 -14.71 -8.18 -9.50
C TYR A 250 -15.76 -7.46 -10.34
N LEU A 251 -15.33 -6.46 -11.11
CA LEU A 251 -16.18 -5.73 -12.03
C LEU A 251 -16.14 -6.37 -13.41
N THR A 252 -17.24 -6.26 -14.15
CA THR A 252 -17.27 -6.51 -15.59
C THR A 252 -16.55 -5.40 -16.35
N GLU A 253 -16.13 -5.67 -17.59
CA GLU A 253 -15.58 -4.64 -18.48
C GLU A 253 -16.54 -3.45 -18.69
N GLY A 254 -17.85 -3.73 -18.75
CA GLY A 254 -18.88 -2.71 -18.92
C GLY A 254 -18.96 -1.74 -17.75
N GLU A 255 -18.86 -2.25 -16.52
CA GLU A 255 -18.86 -1.44 -15.30
C GLU A 255 -17.60 -0.56 -15.24
N VAL A 256 -16.42 -1.14 -15.49
CA VAL A 256 -15.16 -0.37 -15.52
C VAL A 256 -15.21 0.75 -16.54
N ARG A 257 -15.72 0.48 -17.75
CA ARG A 257 -15.89 1.50 -18.80
C ARG A 257 -16.84 2.61 -18.35
N THR A 258 -17.98 2.25 -17.76
CA THR A 258 -18.96 3.22 -17.27
C THR A 258 -18.36 4.14 -16.21
N ILE A 259 -17.57 3.59 -15.29
CA ILE A 259 -16.92 4.42 -14.25
C ILE A 259 -15.84 5.32 -14.88
N LYS A 260 -15.06 4.83 -15.84
CA LYS A 260 -14.04 5.64 -16.55
C LYS A 260 -14.65 6.83 -17.27
N GLU A 261 -15.84 6.69 -17.85
CA GLU A 261 -16.52 7.75 -18.61
C GLU A 261 -17.10 8.88 -17.73
N ARG A 262 -17.18 8.69 -16.40
CA ARG A 262 -17.61 9.75 -15.46
C ARG A 262 -16.53 10.81 -15.17
N SER A 263 -15.30 10.62 -15.64
CA SER A 263 -14.11 11.40 -15.24
C SER A 263 -13.97 12.71 -16.01
#